data_AF-A0AA95JYX8-F1
#
_entry.id   AF-A0AA95JYX8-F1
#
_cell.length_a   1.000
_cell.length_b   1.000
_cell.length_c   1.000
_cell.angle_alpha   90.00
_cell.angle_beta   90.00
_cell.angle_gamma   90.00
#
_symmetry.space_group_name_H-M   'P 1'
#
loop_
_entity.id
_entity.type
_entity.pdbx_description
1 polymer ?
#
loop_
_entity_poly.entity_id
_entity_poly.type
_entity_poly.pdbx_seq_one_letter_code
_entity_poly.pdbx_strand_id
1 'polypeptide(L)'
;MFLVKNKINKFSKKHIKPLRIVIGGGSLGLFFSHRISIEYPNSDLFIISKSIPDKTILIEDSNKCKSQFNFKNFIDSNKINKIQKKFNHKLIIFYICLPPEEVNASIDYIKQINKYNQFSAKNVIVFFNNGVINYHLFSSSFSKNEYFIIRSIVISGFMRIENENNILVKNTSGRIFYYGYYGKKNNLLKNILPKKYFEFKYSKSIFKLEKAKFLTNLLLGLFINKRLLTNKEIFPLVKPATLDEIFYNYSILFKDKKITPHFLKYYFNQAIKQTESNINSISYAWYHGNTKPIEYFLAKLQELSYLSNNSKAKNFFEKLISLKNSSN
;
A
#
# COMPACT_ATOMS: atom_id res chain seq x y z
N MET A 1 -31.90 34.59 -43.72
CA MET A 1 -31.58 33.27 -43.12
C MET A 1 -30.07 33.21 -42.87
N PHE A 2 -29.64 33.54 -41.65
CA PHE A 2 -28.22 33.64 -41.29
C PHE A 2 -27.63 32.26 -41.02
N LEU A 3 -26.71 31.80 -41.88
CA LEU A 3 -25.90 30.61 -41.62
C LEU A 3 -24.75 31.00 -40.68
N VAL A 4 -24.97 30.79 -39.38
CA VAL A 4 -23.90 30.81 -38.38
C VAL A 4 -23.02 29.58 -38.63
N LYS A 5 -21.89 29.77 -39.31
CA LYS A 5 -20.80 28.79 -39.34
C LYS A 5 -20.22 28.69 -37.93
N ASN A 6 -20.74 27.76 -37.15
CA ASN A 6 -20.08 27.29 -35.93
C ASN A 6 -18.71 26.73 -36.34
N LYS A 7 -17.65 27.51 -36.11
CA LYS A 7 -16.28 27.00 -36.01
C LYS A 7 -16.27 26.01 -34.85
N ILE A 8 -16.48 24.74 -35.16
CA ILE A 8 -16.13 23.65 -34.27
C ILE A 8 -14.62 23.78 -34.07
N ASN A 9 -14.22 24.36 -32.94
CA ASN A 9 -12.86 24.26 -32.45
C ASN A 9 -12.56 22.77 -32.33
N LYS A 10 -11.86 22.22 -33.33
CA LYS A 10 -11.10 20.98 -33.21
C LYS A 10 -10.08 21.23 -32.12
N PHE A 11 -10.48 21.00 -30.86
CA PHE A 11 -9.54 20.79 -29.79
C PHE A 11 -8.69 19.61 -30.21
N SER A 12 -7.46 19.90 -30.65
CA SER A 12 -6.43 18.90 -30.84
C SER A 12 -6.44 17.98 -29.62
N LYS A 13 -6.44 16.67 -29.81
CA LYS A 13 -6.25 15.66 -28.76
C LYS A 13 -4.85 15.84 -28.15
N LYS A 14 -4.63 16.90 -27.38
CA LYS A 14 -3.48 17.03 -26.49
C LYS A 14 -3.63 15.89 -25.49
N HIS A 15 -2.73 14.92 -25.55
CA HIS A 15 -2.63 13.86 -24.56
C HIS A 15 -2.75 14.48 -23.17
N ILE A 16 -3.79 14.11 -22.42
CA ILE A 16 -3.97 14.57 -21.05
C ILE A 16 -2.82 13.97 -20.25
N LYS A 17 -1.81 14.79 -19.95
CA LYS A 17 -0.68 14.40 -19.11
C LYS A 17 -1.21 14.17 -17.68
N PRO A 18 -1.13 12.95 -17.13
CA PRO A 18 -1.60 12.69 -15.78
C PRO A 18 -0.72 13.41 -14.77
N LEU A 19 -1.34 13.95 -13.72
CA LEU A 19 -0.63 14.27 -12.48
C LEU A 19 -0.46 12.99 -11.68
N ARG A 20 0.74 12.74 -11.18
CA ARG A 20 1.09 11.57 -10.38
C ARG A 20 1.53 12.02 -9.01
N ILE A 21 0.93 11.45 -7.98
CA ILE A 21 1.19 11.84 -6.60
C ILE A 21 1.45 10.58 -5.80
N VAL A 22 2.66 10.45 -5.27
CA VAL A 22 3.00 9.40 -4.31
C VAL A 22 2.77 9.94 -2.91
N ILE A 23 1.92 9.28 -2.14
CA ILE A 23 1.61 9.63 -0.75
C ILE A 23 2.38 8.69 0.17
N GLY A 24 3.41 9.24 0.82
CA GLY A 24 4.33 8.53 1.71
C GLY A 24 5.77 8.50 1.16
N GLY A 25 6.70 9.20 1.83
CA GLY A 25 8.13 9.25 1.52
C GLY A 25 8.98 8.14 2.16
N GLY A 26 8.39 6.96 2.38
CA GLY A 26 9.10 5.78 2.89
C GLY A 26 9.92 5.06 1.82
N SER A 27 10.47 3.89 2.16
CA SER A 27 11.30 3.08 1.24
C SER A 27 10.57 2.75 -0.07
N LEU A 28 9.36 2.18 0.01
CA LEU A 28 8.53 1.88 -1.16
C LEU A 28 8.18 3.14 -1.95
N GLY A 29 7.74 4.21 -1.29
CA GLY A 29 7.28 5.43 -1.95
C GLY A 29 8.38 6.12 -2.75
N LEU A 30 9.58 6.28 -2.16
CA LEU A 30 10.73 6.87 -2.86
C LEU A 30 11.17 5.99 -4.04
N PHE A 31 11.31 4.68 -3.83
CA PHE A 31 11.69 3.76 -4.90
C PHE A 31 10.65 3.76 -6.04
N PHE A 32 9.36 3.77 -5.69
CA PHE A 32 8.28 3.78 -6.66
C PHE A 32 8.24 5.09 -7.46
N SER A 33 8.40 6.23 -6.80
CA SER A 33 8.56 7.54 -7.45
C SER A 33 9.70 7.56 -8.46
N HIS A 34 10.85 6.99 -8.10
CA HIS A 34 11.97 6.86 -9.02
C HIS A 34 11.58 6.07 -10.28
N ARG A 35 10.90 4.92 -10.12
CA ARG A 35 10.43 4.12 -11.27
C ARG A 35 9.37 4.82 -12.12
N ILE A 36 8.45 5.56 -11.49
CA ILE A 36 7.49 6.41 -12.20
C ILE A 36 8.21 7.44 -13.07
N SER A 37 9.22 8.13 -12.52
CA SER A 37 9.91 9.21 -13.23
C SER A 37 10.65 8.72 -14.48
N ILE A 38 11.22 7.52 -14.44
CA ILE A 38 11.90 6.89 -15.58
C ILE A 38 10.90 6.44 -16.65
N GLU A 39 9.79 5.82 -16.24
CA GLU A 39 8.83 5.25 -17.20
C GLU A 39 7.88 6.30 -17.79
N TYR A 40 7.55 7.32 -17.01
CA TYR A 40 6.61 8.36 -17.37
C TYR A 40 7.22 9.77 -17.25
N PRO A 41 8.34 10.07 -17.95
CA PRO A 41 9.08 11.32 -17.80
C PRO A 41 8.26 12.57 -18.17
N ASN A 42 7.19 12.39 -18.96
CA ASN A 42 6.30 13.46 -19.39
C ASN A 42 5.14 13.73 -18.42
N SER A 43 5.03 13.00 -17.30
CA SER A 43 4.02 13.22 -16.26
C SER A 43 4.59 14.09 -15.15
N ASP A 44 3.76 14.97 -14.58
CA ASP A 44 4.13 15.68 -13.36
C ASP A 44 4.08 14.70 -12.18
N LEU A 45 5.17 14.62 -11.42
CA LEU A 45 5.29 13.74 -10.26
C LEU A 45 5.58 14.56 -9.00
N PHE A 46 4.80 14.31 -7.96
CA PHE A 46 4.98 14.87 -6.61
C PHE A 46 5.00 13.78 -5.57
N ILE A 47 5.69 14.05 -4.46
CA ILE A 47 5.72 13.18 -3.29
C ILE A 47 5.19 13.95 -2.09
N ILE A 48 4.11 13.46 -1.49
CA ILE A 48 3.61 13.97 -0.21
C ILE A 48 4.29 13.18 0.91
N SER A 49 4.98 13.88 1.81
CA SER A 49 5.76 13.28 2.89
C SER A 49 5.74 14.15 4.15
N LYS A 50 5.80 13.51 5.33
CA LYS A 50 5.95 14.20 6.62
C LYS A 50 7.34 14.83 6.80
N SER A 51 8.35 14.19 6.21
CA SER A 51 9.74 14.65 6.22
C SER A 51 10.19 14.86 4.78
N ILE A 52 10.70 16.05 4.47
CA ILE A 52 11.37 16.32 3.20
C ILE A 52 12.86 15.99 3.41
N PRO A 53 13.41 15.03 2.66
CA PRO A 53 14.83 14.70 2.73
C PRO A 53 15.68 15.91 2.33
N ASP A 54 16.65 16.25 3.18
CA ASP A 54 17.72 17.23 2.93
C ASP A 54 19.00 16.57 2.38
N LYS A 55 19.16 15.27 2.62
CA LYS A 55 20.25 14.44 2.09
C LYS A 55 19.99 13.94 0.67
N THR A 56 21.08 13.61 -0.02
CA THR A 56 21.00 12.96 -1.35
C THR A 56 20.38 11.57 -1.24
N ILE A 57 19.49 11.23 -2.17
CA ILE A 57 18.86 9.91 -2.21
C ILE A 57 19.52 9.04 -3.28
N LEU A 58 20.00 7.88 -2.85
CA LEU A 58 20.52 6.80 -3.69
C LEU A 58 19.48 5.69 -3.80
N ILE A 59 19.24 5.21 -5.02
CA ILE A 59 18.33 4.11 -5.31
C ILE A 59 19.16 2.89 -5.73
N GLU A 60 19.10 1.80 -4.97
CA GLU A 60 19.73 0.51 -5.30
C GLU A 60 18.66 -0.49 -5.74
N ASP A 61 18.76 -0.99 -6.96
CA ASP A 61 17.83 -1.99 -7.47
C ASP A 61 18.16 -3.42 -7.01
N SER A 62 17.32 -4.39 -7.39
CA SER A 62 17.56 -5.78 -6.98
C SER A 62 18.81 -6.41 -7.61
N ASN A 63 19.41 -5.78 -8.64
CA ASN A 63 20.66 -6.18 -9.27
C ASN A 63 21.87 -5.44 -8.67
N LYS A 64 21.68 -4.70 -7.58
CA LYS A 64 22.71 -3.88 -6.90
C LYS A 64 23.20 -2.68 -7.71
N CYS A 65 22.54 -2.34 -8.81
CA CYS A 65 22.83 -1.12 -9.55
C CYS A 65 22.33 0.08 -8.74
N LYS A 66 23.22 1.05 -8.51
CA LYS A 66 22.93 2.28 -7.77
C LYS A 66 22.79 3.46 -8.72
N SER A 67 21.76 4.25 -8.52
CA SER A 67 21.58 5.54 -9.19
C SER A 67 21.30 6.63 -8.17
N GLN A 68 21.93 7.79 -8.34
CA GLN A 68 21.51 8.98 -7.62
C GLN A 68 20.23 9.50 -8.24
N PHE A 69 19.25 9.87 -7.40
CA PHE A 69 18.01 10.44 -7.89
C PHE A 69 17.61 11.70 -7.11
N ASN A 70 17.56 12.82 -7.83
CA ASN A 70 17.19 14.11 -7.28
C ASN A 70 15.67 14.31 -7.44
N PHE A 71 14.92 14.02 -6.37
CA PHE A 71 13.48 14.27 -6.32
C PHE A 71 13.21 15.77 -6.25
N LYS A 72 12.60 16.34 -7.30
CA LYS A 72 12.41 17.80 -7.41
C LYS A 72 11.17 18.34 -6.69
N ASN A 73 10.18 17.50 -6.45
CA ASN A 73 8.83 17.94 -6.06
C ASN A 73 8.34 17.20 -4.81
N PHE A 74 8.63 17.77 -3.64
CA PHE A 74 8.02 17.33 -2.38
C PHE A 74 6.93 18.31 -1.94
N ILE A 75 5.92 17.75 -1.28
CA ILE A 75 4.88 18.48 -0.56
C ILE A 75 4.95 17.99 0.89
N ASP A 76 5.24 18.91 1.80
CA ASP A 76 5.17 18.65 3.24
C ASP A 76 3.70 18.39 3.62
N SER A 77 3.40 17.19 4.12
CA SER A 77 2.04 16.80 4.49
C SER A 77 1.47 17.69 5.59
N ASN A 78 2.30 18.25 6.48
CA ASN A 78 1.86 19.15 7.54
C ASN A 78 1.43 20.52 7.00
N LYS A 79 1.85 20.84 5.77
CA LYS A 79 1.56 22.11 5.08
C LYS A 79 0.67 21.89 3.85
N ILE A 80 0.01 20.74 3.72
CA ILE A 80 -0.80 20.42 2.55
C ILE A 80 -1.96 21.39 2.30
N ASN A 81 -2.50 21.98 3.37
CA ASN A 81 -3.54 23.02 3.31
C ASN A 81 -3.01 24.39 2.85
N LYS A 82 -1.69 24.53 2.67
CA LYS A 82 -1.02 25.77 2.26
C LYS A 82 -0.35 25.63 0.89
N ILE A 83 -0.75 24.63 0.09
CA ILE A 83 -0.25 24.50 -1.28
C ILE A 83 -0.67 25.75 -2.06
N GLN A 84 0.31 26.54 -2.49
CA GLN A 84 0.08 27.70 -3.37
C GLN A 84 0.02 27.30 -4.84
N LYS A 85 0.52 26.11 -5.19
CA LYS A 85 0.57 25.61 -6.56
C LYS A 85 -0.81 25.17 -7.04
N LYS A 86 -1.32 25.80 -8.09
CA LYS A 86 -2.51 25.32 -8.81
C LYS A 86 -2.12 24.17 -9.74
N PHE A 87 -2.91 23.10 -9.72
CA PHE A 87 -2.76 21.96 -10.62
C PHE A 87 -3.74 22.08 -11.79
N ASN A 88 -3.30 21.70 -13.00
CA ASN A 88 -4.09 21.84 -14.23
C ASN A 88 -4.25 20.50 -14.95
N HIS A 89 -4.70 19.46 -14.23
CA HIS A 89 -4.80 18.11 -14.78
C HIS A 89 -6.23 17.57 -14.75
N LYS A 90 -6.63 16.89 -15.82
CA LYS A 90 -7.93 16.19 -15.91
C LYS A 90 -7.90 14.76 -15.36
N LEU A 91 -6.70 14.23 -15.12
CA LEU A 91 -6.46 12.92 -14.53
C LEU A 91 -5.38 13.04 -13.47
N ILE A 92 -5.69 12.60 -12.24
CA ILE A 92 -4.74 12.52 -11.14
C ILE A 92 -4.64 11.06 -10.69
N ILE A 93 -3.42 10.57 -10.52
CA ILE A 93 -3.13 9.22 -10.06
C ILE A 93 -2.43 9.32 -8.71
N PHE A 94 -3.11 8.87 -7.66
CA PHE A 94 -2.59 8.79 -6.30
C PHE A 94 -2.06 7.39 -6.02
N TYR A 95 -0.82 7.30 -5.57
CA TYR A 95 -0.18 6.06 -5.13
C TYR A 95 0.00 6.12 -3.62
N ILE A 96 -0.74 5.29 -2.89
CA ILE A 96 -0.77 5.30 -1.43
C ILE A 96 0.27 4.31 -0.92
N CYS A 97 1.36 4.85 -0.38
CA CYS A 97 2.50 4.14 0.17
C CYS A 97 2.68 4.39 1.68
N LEU A 98 1.68 5.00 2.33
CA LEU A 98 1.68 5.22 3.77
C LEU A 98 1.68 3.89 4.54
N PRO A 99 2.21 3.87 5.77
CA PRO A 99 1.99 2.78 6.72
C PRO A 99 0.49 2.52 6.94
N PRO A 100 0.07 1.26 7.18
CA PRO A 100 -1.34 0.89 7.33
C PRO A 100 -2.14 1.77 8.31
N GLU A 101 -1.53 2.10 9.44
CA GLU A 101 -2.08 2.91 10.53
C GLU A 101 -2.38 4.36 10.11
N GLU A 102 -1.75 4.85 9.04
CA GLU A 102 -1.88 6.22 8.54
C GLU A 102 -2.66 6.31 7.23
N VAL A 103 -3.13 5.19 6.67
CA VAL A 103 -3.75 5.17 5.33
C VAL A 103 -4.94 6.10 5.23
N ASN A 104 -5.73 6.26 6.30
CA ASN A 104 -6.91 7.13 6.28
C ASN A 104 -6.55 8.61 6.07
N ALA A 105 -5.38 9.07 6.52
CA ALA A 105 -4.92 10.44 6.29
C ALA A 105 -4.77 10.78 4.80
N SER A 106 -4.62 9.76 3.94
CA SER A 106 -4.58 9.98 2.49
C SER A 106 -5.88 10.55 1.93
N ILE A 107 -7.03 10.35 2.58
CA ILE A 107 -8.31 10.92 2.15
C ILE A 107 -8.23 12.45 2.16
N ASP A 108 -7.74 13.02 3.26
CA ASP A 108 -7.63 14.47 3.41
C ASP A 108 -6.61 15.03 2.43
N TYR A 109 -5.48 14.34 2.23
CA TYR A 109 -4.49 14.75 1.25
C TYR A 109 -5.06 14.79 -0.18
N ILE A 110 -5.83 13.77 -0.57
CA ILE A 110 -6.51 13.72 -1.88
C ILE A 110 -7.51 14.87 -2.00
N LYS A 111 -8.33 15.13 -0.98
CA LYS A 111 -9.30 16.24 -0.97
C LYS A 111 -8.61 17.59 -1.16
N GLN A 112 -7.51 17.83 -0.45
CA GLN A 112 -6.76 19.08 -0.57
C GLN A 112 -6.17 19.24 -1.97
N ILE A 113 -5.52 18.21 -2.51
CA ILE A 113 -4.99 18.27 -3.88
C ILE A 113 -6.10 18.59 -4.90
N ASN A 114 -7.25 17.92 -4.79
CA ASN A 114 -8.38 18.17 -5.69
C ASN A 114 -8.91 19.60 -5.58
N LYS A 115 -8.96 20.18 -4.36
CA LYS A 115 -9.35 21.58 -4.14
C LYS A 115 -8.44 22.57 -4.89
N TYR A 116 -7.14 22.26 -4.99
CA TYR A 116 -6.17 23.10 -5.71
C TYR A 116 -6.03 22.76 -7.20
N ASN A 117 -6.80 21.80 -7.71
CA ASN A 117 -6.82 21.48 -9.13
C ASN A 117 -7.92 22.26 -9.85
N GLN A 118 -7.56 22.99 -10.90
CA GLN A 118 -8.49 23.86 -11.63
C GLN A 118 -9.60 23.10 -12.37
N PHE A 119 -9.37 21.82 -12.68
CA PHE A 119 -10.35 20.98 -13.36
C PHE A 119 -11.03 20.02 -12.39
N SER A 120 -12.28 19.65 -12.66
CA SER A 120 -12.81 18.39 -12.11
C SER A 120 -12.00 17.23 -12.72
N ALA A 121 -11.11 16.69 -11.90
CA ALA A 121 -10.22 15.61 -12.31
C ALA A 121 -10.86 14.26 -12.03
N LYS A 122 -10.61 13.32 -12.94
CA LYS A 122 -10.80 11.92 -12.63
C LYS A 122 -9.61 11.43 -11.80
N ASN A 123 -9.90 10.73 -10.72
CA ASN A 123 -8.92 10.23 -9.77
C ASN A 123 -8.74 8.72 -9.92
N VAL A 124 -7.50 8.27 -9.95
CA VAL A 124 -7.13 6.87 -9.78
C VAL A 124 -6.38 6.76 -8.47
N ILE A 125 -6.84 5.90 -7.57
CA ILE A 125 -6.21 5.69 -6.26
C ILE A 125 -5.67 4.27 -6.23
N VAL A 126 -4.35 4.12 -6.09
CA VAL A 126 -3.66 2.84 -6.06
C VAL A 126 -3.08 2.62 -4.68
N PHE A 127 -3.56 1.61 -3.98
CA PHE A 127 -3.09 1.31 -2.64
C PHE A 127 -2.02 0.23 -2.63
N PHE A 128 -0.82 0.57 -2.16
CA PHE A 128 0.30 -0.35 -1.98
C PHE A 128 0.62 -0.67 -0.52
N ASN A 129 0.02 0.03 0.44
CA ASN A 129 0.24 -0.18 1.87
C ASN A 129 -0.02 -1.64 2.29
N ASN A 130 0.68 -2.09 3.33
CA ASN A 130 0.33 -3.33 4.02
C ASN A 130 -1.03 -3.17 4.74
N GLY A 131 -1.59 -4.26 5.27
CA GLY A 131 -2.85 -4.23 6.00
C GLY A 131 -4.10 -4.43 5.12
N VAL A 132 -5.27 -4.16 5.70
CA VAL A 132 -6.58 -4.27 5.04
C VAL A 132 -7.16 -2.88 4.84
N ILE A 133 -7.70 -2.63 3.65
CA ILE A 133 -8.25 -1.32 3.30
C ILE A 133 -9.77 -1.32 3.46
N ASN A 134 -10.28 -0.36 4.24
CA ASN A 134 -11.70 -0.09 4.28
C ASN A 134 -12.12 0.72 3.05
N TYR A 135 -12.38 0.02 1.95
CA TYR A 135 -12.76 0.69 0.70
C TYR A 135 -14.05 1.50 0.82
N HIS A 136 -14.96 1.13 1.72
CA HIS A 136 -16.22 1.84 1.90
C HIS A 136 -15.99 3.27 2.36
N LEU A 137 -15.05 3.47 3.30
CA LEU A 137 -14.65 4.78 3.79
C LEU A 137 -14.13 5.70 2.68
N PHE A 138 -13.32 5.14 1.77
CA PHE A 138 -12.85 5.90 0.61
C PHE A 138 -13.99 6.16 -0.38
N SER A 139 -14.84 5.17 -0.63
CA SER A 139 -15.95 5.31 -1.58
C SER A 139 -17.05 6.28 -1.13
N SER A 140 -17.23 6.49 0.18
CA SER A 140 -18.18 7.46 0.73
C SER A 140 -17.60 8.88 0.77
N SER A 141 -16.27 9.02 0.77
CA SER A 141 -15.59 10.31 0.84
C SER A 141 -15.46 11.03 -0.51
N PHE A 142 -15.77 10.36 -1.61
CA PHE A 142 -15.63 10.86 -2.97
C PHE A 142 -16.88 10.50 -3.80
N SER A 143 -17.18 11.23 -4.89
CA SER A 143 -18.32 10.89 -5.75
C SER A 143 -17.99 9.72 -6.69
N LYS A 144 -18.88 8.73 -6.82
CA LYS A 144 -18.62 7.45 -7.55
C LYS A 144 -18.10 7.62 -8.99
N ASN A 145 -18.44 8.73 -9.65
CA ASN A 145 -18.06 8.98 -11.04
C ASN A 145 -16.63 9.56 -11.16
N GLU A 146 -16.05 10.04 -10.06
CA GLU A 146 -14.77 10.75 -10.03
C GLU A 146 -13.59 9.87 -9.63
N TYR A 147 -13.79 8.66 -9.11
CA TYR A 147 -12.68 7.82 -8.63
C TYR A 147 -12.68 6.39 -9.18
N PHE A 148 -11.48 5.83 -9.29
CA PHE A 148 -11.23 4.42 -9.56
C PHE A 148 -10.17 3.88 -8.60
N ILE A 149 -10.51 2.84 -7.84
CA ILE A 149 -9.63 2.31 -6.80
C ILE A 149 -8.99 0.99 -7.24
N ILE A 150 -7.67 0.95 -7.18
CA ILE A 150 -6.85 -0.24 -7.39
C ILE A 150 -6.26 -0.65 -6.04
N ARG A 151 -6.44 -1.92 -5.67
CA ARG A 151 -5.68 -2.53 -4.59
C ARG A 151 -4.47 -3.24 -5.18
N SER A 152 -3.29 -3.01 -4.65
CA SER A 152 -2.08 -3.73 -5.02
C SER A 152 -1.37 -4.33 -3.80
N ILE A 153 -1.07 -5.62 -3.89
CA ILE A 153 -0.36 -6.38 -2.88
C ILE A 153 1.10 -6.52 -3.31
N VAL A 154 1.97 -5.81 -2.58
CA VAL A 154 3.41 -5.82 -2.79
C VAL A 154 4.01 -7.09 -2.17
N ILE A 155 4.66 -7.92 -2.98
CA ILE A 155 5.44 -9.09 -2.51
C ILE A 155 6.93 -8.73 -2.41
N SER A 156 7.33 -7.62 -3.02
CA SER A 156 8.71 -7.14 -3.02
C SER A 156 9.09 -6.48 -1.68
N GLY A 157 10.38 -6.54 -1.33
CA GLY A 157 10.96 -5.92 -0.15
C GLY A 157 11.68 -4.62 -0.48
N PHE A 158 11.51 -3.62 0.38
CA PHE A 158 12.17 -2.32 0.24
C PHE A 158 12.67 -1.82 1.59
N MET A 159 13.89 -1.32 1.62
CA MET A 159 14.52 -0.80 2.82
C MET A 159 15.00 0.62 2.57
N ARG A 160 14.90 1.48 3.59
CA ARG A 160 15.48 2.81 3.61
C ARG A 160 16.51 2.83 4.74
N ILE A 161 17.75 3.15 4.40
CA ILE A 161 18.86 3.32 5.34
C ILE A 161 19.23 4.80 5.29
N GLU A 162 19.28 5.43 6.45
CA GLU A 162 19.80 6.78 6.57
C GLU A 162 21.25 6.73 7.02
N ASN A 163 22.14 7.23 6.17
CA ASN A 163 23.56 7.37 6.47
C ASN A 163 23.86 8.84 6.82
N GLU A 164 25.10 9.13 7.18
CA GLU A 164 25.56 10.49 7.47
C GLU A 164 25.27 11.45 6.30
N ASN A 165 25.70 11.08 5.09
CA ASN A 165 25.68 11.98 3.92
C ASN A 165 24.56 11.67 2.89
N ASN A 166 23.88 10.54 3.01
CA ASN A 166 22.87 10.12 2.04
C ASN A 166 21.77 9.27 2.67
N ILE A 167 20.68 9.12 1.94
CA ILE A 167 19.63 8.13 2.21
C ILE A 167 19.69 7.09 1.11
N LEU A 168 19.91 5.83 1.48
CA LEU A 168 19.96 4.71 0.57
C LEU A 168 18.64 3.95 0.61
N VAL A 169 17.93 3.92 -0.51
CA VAL A 169 16.69 3.16 -0.68
C VAL A 169 16.96 1.95 -1.56
N LYS A 170 16.81 0.75 -1.00
CA LYS A 170 17.11 -0.52 -1.65
C LYS A 170 15.84 -1.30 -1.97
N ASN A 171 15.78 -1.92 -3.14
CA ASN A 171 14.94 -3.11 -3.33
C ASN A 171 15.71 -4.32 -2.79
N THR A 172 15.19 -4.93 -1.72
CA THR A 172 15.85 -6.03 -1.02
C THR A 172 15.41 -7.39 -1.52
N SER A 173 14.22 -7.50 -2.12
CA SER A 173 13.72 -8.77 -2.63
C SER A 173 12.61 -8.58 -3.67
N GLY A 174 12.69 -9.31 -4.78
CA GLY A 174 11.59 -9.45 -5.74
C GLY A 174 11.17 -8.16 -6.48
N ARG A 175 10.29 -8.33 -7.46
CA ARG A 175 9.71 -7.23 -8.26
C ARG A 175 8.21 -7.38 -8.49
N ILE A 176 7.59 -8.36 -7.82
CA ILE A 176 6.21 -8.78 -8.07
C ILE A 176 5.23 -7.96 -7.24
N PHE A 177 4.18 -7.50 -7.91
CA PHE A 177 3.03 -6.82 -7.36
C PHE A 177 1.78 -7.50 -7.89
N TYR A 178 0.92 -8.02 -7.02
CA TYR A 178 -0.43 -8.39 -7.43
C TYR A 178 -1.31 -7.14 -7.43
N TYR A 179 -2.27 -7.05 -8.35
CA TYR A 179 -3.24 -5.97 -8.32
C TYR A 179 -4.64 -6.42 -8.76
N GLY A 180 -5.64 -5.70 -8.27
CA GLY A 180 -7.03 -5.81 -8.68
C GLY A 180 -7.74 -4.49 -8.38
N TYR A 181 -9.03 -4.40 -8.67
CA TYR A 181 -9.78 -3.15 -8.52
C TYR A 181 -11.10 -3.39 -7.81
N TYR A 182 -11.59 -2.35 -7.14
CA TYR A 182 -12.96 -2.32 -6.63
C TYR A 182 -13.89 -1.88 -7.76
N GLY A 183 -15.02 -2.57 -7.93
CA GLY A 183 -16.02 -2.27 -8.96
C GLY A 183 -15.70 -2.79 -10.36
N LYS A 184 -16.32 -2.18 -11.39
CA LYS A 184 -16.16 -2.61 -12.79
C LYS A 184 -14.80 -2.20 -13.36
N LYS A 185 -14.26 -3.04 -14.26
CA LYS A 185 -13.01 -2.77 -14.98
C LYS A 185 -13.13 -1.45 -15.74
N ASN A 186 -12.18 -0.54 -15.53
CA ASN A 186 -12.13 0.72 -16.28
C ASN A 186 -11.09 0.61 -17.41
N ASN A 187 -11.39 1.13 -18.60
CA ASN A 187 -10.43 1.15 -19.73
C ASN A 187 -9.30 2.19 -19.54
N LEU A 188 -9.35 3.01 -18.49
CA LEU A 188 -8.29 3.95 -18.10
C LEU A 188 -6.96 3.30 -17.66
N LEU A 189 -6.86 1.97 -17.72
CA LEU A 189 -5.76 1.18 -17.15
C LEU A 189 -4.41 1.26 -17.89
N LYS A 190 -4.34 1.94 -19.05
CA LYS A 190 -3.05 2.09 -19.75
C LYS A 190 -2.20 3.15 -19.03
N ASN A 191 -0.97 2.80 -18.68
CA ASN A 191 0.04 3.71 -18.07
C ASN A 191 -0.20 4.14 -16.61
N ILE A 192 -0.95 3.38 -15.80
CA ILE A 192 -1.08 3.66 -14.36
C ILE A 192 0.12 3.12 -13.57
N LEU A 193 0.53 1.88 -13.85
CA LEU A 193 1.51 1.14 -13.05
C LEU A 193 2.84 1.07 -13.83
N PRO A 194 4.00 1.44 -13.23
CA PRO A 194 5.30 1.45 -13.90
C PRO A 194 5.83 0.02 -14.14
N LYS A 195 5.54 -0.55 -15.31
CA LYS A 195 5.78 -1.95 -15.67
C LYS A 195 7.19 -2.26 -16.21
N LYS A 196 8.03 -1.26 -16.47
CA LYS A 196 9.40 -1.47 -16.98
C LYS A 196 10.29 -2.20 -15.97
N TYR A 197 10.15 -1.87 -14.68
CA TYR A 197 10.91 -2.51 -13.61
C TYR A 197 10.09 -3.54 -12.83
N PHE A 198 8.82 -3.26 -12.55
CA PHE A 198 7.97 -4.14 -11.73
C PHE A 198 7.13 -5.10 -12.57
N GLU A 199 6.95 -6.30 -12.05
CA GLU A 199 6.04 -7.29 -12.60
C GLU A 199 4.66 -7.17 -11.93
N PHE A 200 3.69 -6.59 -12.65
CA PHE A 200 2.33 -6.42 -12.16
C PHE A 200 1.40 -7.54 -12.64
N LYS A 201 0.95 -8.38 -11.71
CA LYS A 201 0.05 -9.52 -11.96
C LYS A 201 -1.38 -9.19 -11.56
N TYR A 202 -2.31 -9.21 -12.53
CA TYR A 202 -3.72 -9.02 -12.22
C TYR A 202 -4.28 -10.24 -11.47
N SER A 203 -5.08 -10.00 -10.42
CA SER A 203 -5.80 -11.04 -9.68
C SER A 203 -7.25 -10.63 -9.43
N LYS A 204 -8.19 -11.45 -9.90
CA LYS A 204 -9.63 -11.33 -9.54
C LYS A 204 -9.87 -11.59 -8.05
N SER A 205 -8.93 -12.27 -7.37
CA SER A 205 -9.01 -12.60 -5.94
C SER A 205 -8.10 -11.72 -5.09
N ILE A 206 -7.81 -10.48 -5.52
CA ILE A 206 -6.89 -9.58 -4.81
C ILE A 206 -7.26 -9.38 -3.33
N PHE A 207 -8.56 -9.33 -3.01
CA PHE A 207 -9.04 -9.14 -1.63
C PHE A 207 -8.86 -10.38 -0.75
N LYS A 208 -8.86 -11.58 -1.34
CA LYS A 208 -8.50 -12.80 -0.60
C LYS A 208 -7.00 -12.82 -0.29
N LEU A 209 -6.19 -12.44 -1.28
CA LEU A 209 -4.74 -12.31 -1.11
C LEU A 209 -4.39 -11.26 -0.06
N GLU A 210 -5.11 -10.13 -0.03
CA GLU A 210 -4.98 -9.10 1.01
C GLU A 210 -5.19 -9.68 2.41
N LYS A 211 -6.31 -10.39 2.62
CA LYS A 211 -6.65 -10.97 3.92
C LYS A 211 -5.69 -12.08 4.34
N ALA A 212 -5.21 -12.89 3.40
CA ALA A 212 -4.20 -13.91 3.67
C ALA A 212 -2.87 -13.27 4.06
N LYS A 213 -2.40 -12.27 3.30
CA LYS A 213 -1.18 -11.51 3.62
C LYS A 213 -1.30 -10.78 4.96
N PHE A 214 -2.47 -10.23 5.27
CA PHE A 214 -2.72 -9.59 6.56
C PHE A 214 -2.45 -10.57 7.70
N LEU A 215 -3.06 -11.76 7.65
CA LEU A 215 -2.87 -12.79 8.67
C LEU A 215 -1.41 -13.24 8.73
N THR A 216 -0.78 -13.55 7.59
CA THR A 216 0.63 -13.97 7.55
C THR A 216 1.54 -12.94 8.21
N ASN A 217 1.39 -11.66 7.87
CA ASN A 217 2.20 -10.60 8.47
C ASN A 217 1.94 -10.47 9.97
N LEU A 218 0.67 -10.52 10.41
CA LEU A 218 0.32 -10.48 11.82
C LEU A 218 0.95 -11.64 12.58
N LEU A 219 0.81 -12.88 12.10
CA LEU A 219 1.37 -14.05 12.78
C LEU A 219 2.88 -13.95 12.90
N LEU A 220 3.56 -13.59 11.81
CA LEU A 220 4.99 -13.34 11.85
C LEU A 220 5.31 -12.28 12.92
N GLY A 221 4.70 -11.11 12.90
CA GLY A 221 4.95 -10.07 13.90
C GLY A 221 4.64 -10.48 15.35
N LEU A 222 3.52 -11.18 15.56
CA LEU A 222 2.97 -11.50 16.88
C LEU A 222 3.81 -12.51 17.65
N PHE A 223 4.32 -13.55 16.98
CA PHE A 223 5.05 -14.63 17.65
C PHE A 223 6.50 -14.27 17.99
N ILE A 224 7.06 -13.28 17.31
CA ILE A 224 8.45 -12.83 17.49
C ILE A 224 8.56 -11.79 18.59
N ASN A 225 7.51 -10.97 18.75
CA ASN A 225 7.56 -9.77 19.56
C ASN A 225 8.71 -8.84 19.06
N LYS A 226 9.47 -8.25 19.97
CA LYS A 226 10.60 -7.34 19.72
C LYS A 226 11.89 -8.04 19.26
N ARG A 227 11.88 -9.31 18.87
CA ARG A 227 13.10 -10.01 18.41
C ARG A 227 13.36 -9.74 16.93
N LEU A 228 14.63 -9.71 16.52
CA LEU A 228 15.03 -9.66 15.12
C LEU A 228 15.37 -11.08 14.65
N LEU A 229 14.38 -11.75 14.06
CA LEU A 229 14.51 -13.09 13.50
C LEU A 229 14.11 -13.09 12.01
N THR A 230 14.72 -13.98 11.24
CA THR A 230 14.35 -14.25 9.85
C THR A 230 13.09 -15.12 9.80
N ASN A 231 12.26 -15.00 8.75
CA ASN A 231 10.97 -15.73 8.67
C ASN A 231 11.12 -17.25 8.81
N LYS A 232 12.28 -17.80 8.43
CA LYS A 232 12.64 -19.21 8.65
C LYS A 232 12.74 -19.59 10.12
N GLU A 233 13.30 -18.72 10.96
CA GLU A 233 13.49 -18.96 12.40
C GLU A 233 12.19 -18.76 13.17
N ILE A 234 11.31 -17.92 12.63
CA ILE A 234 10.04 -17.55 13.26
C ILE A 234 9.03 -18.69 13.16
N PHE A 235 8.96 -19.33 11.99
CA PHE A 235 7.94 -20.31 11.68
C PHE A 235 7.89 -21.51 12.65
N PRO A 236 9.03 -22.13 13.05
CA PRO A 236 9.04 -23.25 14.00
C PRO A 236 8.59 -22.88 15.42
N LEU A 237 8.51 -21.59 15.77
CA LEU A 237 8.11 -21.14 17.11
C LEU A 237 6.62 -21.39 17.41
N VAL A 238 5.81 -21.65 16.38
CA VAL A 238 4.36 -21.86 16.52
C VAL A 238 4.03 -23.32 16.29
N LYS A 239 3.41 -23.96 17.28
CA LYS A 239 2.96 -25.35 17.16
C LYS A 239 1.99 -25.48 15.96
N PRO A 240 2.12 -26.51 15.11
CA PRO A 240 1.24 -26.70 13.95
C PRO A 240 -0.26 -26.70 14.29
N ALA A 241 -0.63 -27.33 15.41
CA ALA A 241 -2.02 -27.34 15.89
C ALA A 241 -2.57 -25.93 16.17
N THR A 242 -1.74 -25.03 16.71
CA THR A 242 -2.12 -23.63 16.96
C THR A 242 -2.31 -22.88 15.64
N LEU A 243 -1.45 -23.11 14.64
CA LEU A 243 -1.62 -22.51 13.31
C LEU A 243 -2.91 -22.97 12.63
N ASP A 244 -3.22 -24.27 12.71
CA ASP A 244 -4.44 -24.83 12.13
C ASP A 244 -5.70 -24.25 12.78
N GLU A 245 -5.69 -24.08 14.11
CA GLU A 245 -6.78 -23.43 14.83
C GLU A 245 -6.94 -21.94 14.46
N ILE A 246 -5.82 -21.21 14.31
CA ILE A 246 -5.83 -19.81 13.84
C ILE A 246 -6.40 -19.71 12.42
N PHE A 247 -5.97 -20.56 11.49
CA PHE A 247 -6.48 -20.56 10.12
C PHE A 247 -7.96 -20.89 10.06
N TYR A 248 -8.42 -21.84 10.88
CA TYR A 248 -9.83 -22.15 11.03
C TYR A 248 -10.63 -20.94 11.51
N ASN A 249 -10.28 -20.37 12.67
CA ASN A 249 -11.01 -19.25 13.26
C ASN A 249 -10.96 -18.00 12.37
N TYR A 250 -9.84 -17.73 11.70
CA TYR A 250 -9.73 -16.59 10.78
C TYR A 250 -10.61 -16.77 9.54
N SER A 251 -10.72 -17.98 9.01
CA SER A 251 -11.55 -18.27 7.82
C SER A 251 -13.03 -17.94 8.06
N ILE A 252 -13.55 -18.25 9.26
CA ILE A 252 -14.95 -18.04 9.63
C ILE A 252 -15.28 -16.61 10.07
N LEU A 253 -14.29 -15.71 10.16
CA LEU A 253 -14.54 -14.26 10.31
C LEU A 253 -15.20 -13.65 9.06
N PHE A 254 -15.09 -14.32 7.92
CA PHE A 254 -15.57 -13.80 6.65
C PHE A 254 -16.76 -14.59 6.13
N LYS A 255 -17.79 -13.87 5.66
CA LYS A 255 -18.91 -14.47 4.91
C LYS A 255 -18.47 -15.09 3.57
N ASP A 256 -17.32 -14.68 3.05
CA ASP A 256 -16.76 -15.22 1.80
C ASP A 256 -16.19 -16.63 2.03
N LYS A 257 -16.96 -17.66 1.60
CA LYS A 257 -16.56 -19.08 1.67
C LYS A 257 -15.27 -19.42 0.93
N LYS A 258 -14.69 -18.48 0.18
CA LYS A 258 -13.44 -18.69 -0.56
C LYS A 258 -12.18 -18.46 0.27
N ILE A 259 -12.29 -17.88 1.47
CA ILE A 259 -11.17 -17.77 2.42
C ILE A 259 -11.26 -19.01 3.29
N THR A 260 -10.59 -20.08 2.88
CA THR A 260 -10.63 -21.37 3.59
C THR A 260 -9.36 -21.58 4.41
N PRO A 261 -9.38 -22.43 5.45
CA PRO A 261 -8.18 -22.77 6.22
C PRO A 261 -7.06 -23.32 5.33
N HIS A 262 -7.43 -24.17 4.36
CA HIS A 262 -6.49 -24.72 3.38
C HIS A 262 -5.82 -23.62 2.54
N PHE A 263 -6.59 -22.65 2.04
CA PHE A 263 -6.04 -21.52 1.29
C PHE A 263 -5.09 -20.67 2.14
N LEU A 264 -5.46 -20.38 3.39
CA LEU A 264 -4.63 -19.60 4.32
C LEU A 264 -3.32 -20.33 4.64
N LYS A 265 -3.39 -21.63 4.95
CA LYS A 265 -2.21 -22.48 5.21
C LYS A 265 -1.30 -22.55 4.00
N TYR A 266 -1.86 -22.77 2.80
CA TYR A 266 -1.10 -22.76 1.56
C TYR A 266 -0.40 -21.41 1.34
N TYR A 267 -1.13 -20.31 1.45
CA TYR A 267 -0.58 -18.97 1.26
C TYR A 267 0.52 -18.67 2.28
N PHE A 268 0.28 -18.99 3.55
CA PHE A 268 1.25 -18.81 4.63
C PHE A 268 2.55 -19.55 4.34
N ASN A 269 2.48 -20.86 4.04
CA ASN A 269 3.67 -21.66 3.74
C ASN A 269 4.45 -21.14 2.52
N GLN A 270 3.73 -20.71 1.46
CA GLN A 270 4.37 -20.12 0.28
C GLN A 270 5.05 -18.79 0.62
N ALA A 271 4.42 -17.94 1.43
CA ALA A 271 4.99 -16.68 1.87
C ALA A 271 6.27 -16.90 2.70
N ILE A 272 6.26 -17.85 3.64
CA ILE A 272 7.45 -18.22 4.42
C ILE A 272 8.57 -18.68 3.48
N LYS A 273 8.30 -19.63 2.58
CA LYS A 273 9.30 -20.15 1.64
C LYS A 273 9.92 -19.06 0.76
N GLN A 274 9.12 -18.11 0.28
CA GLN A 274 9.59 -17.03 -0.60
C GLN A 274 10.34 -15.92 0.14
N THR A 275 10.18 -15.82 1.46
CA THR A 275 10.72 -14.72 2.26
C THR A 275 11.53 -15.22 3.45
N GLU A 276 12.05 -16.45 3.38
CA GLU A 276 12.62 -17.17 4.52
C GLU A 276 13.77 -16.41 5.19
N SER A 277 14.61 -15.73 4.40
CA SER A 277 15.77 -14.95 4.86
C SER A 277 15.43 -13.51 5.22
N ASN A 278 14.19 -13.06 4.99
CA ASN A 278 13.77 -11.70 5.31
C ASN A 278 13.39 -11.58 6.78
N ILE A 279 13.67 -10.40 7.35
CA ILE A 279 13.10 -9.97 8.63
C ILE A 279 11.72 -9.38 8.35
N ASN A 280 10.72 -9.77 9.14
CA ASN A 280 9.37 -9.22 9.03
C ASN A 280 9.35 -7.71 9.37
N SER A 281 8.68 -6.91 8.55
CA SER A 281 8.67 -5.45 8.71
C SER A 281 8.02 -4.97 10.03
N ILE A 282 7.09 -5.75 10.59
CA ILE A 282 6.43 -5.43 11.87
C ILE A 282 7.44 -5.63 13.02
N SER A 283 8.15 -6.75 13.02
CA SER A 283 9.15 -7.08 14.03
C SER A 283 10.34 -6.13 13.98
N TYR A 284 10.80 -5.78 12.77
CA TYR A 284 11.84 -4.77 12.59
C TYR A 284 11.43 -3.42 13.19
N ALA A 285 10.21 -2.95 12.91
CA ALA A 285 9.71 -1.71 13.48
C ALA A 285 9.64 -1.78 15.02
N TRP A 286 9.13 -2.89 15.56
CA TRP A 286 9.00 -3.08 17.01
C TRP A 286 10.36 -3.15 17.72
N TYR A 287 11.34 -3.84 17.15
CA TYR A 287 12.71 -3.88 17.69
C TYR A 287 13.30 -2.47 17.86
N HIS A 288 13.01 -1.56 16.92
CA HIS A 288 13.41 -0.16 16.99
C HIS A 288 12.42 0.75 17.75
N GLY A 289 11.54 0.19 18.58
CA GLY A 289 10.63 0.93 19.45
C GLY A 289 9.37 1.48 18.78
N ASN A 290 9.12 1.17 17.50
CA ASN A 290 7.87 1.57 16.82
C ASN A 290 6.85 0.42 16.84
N THR A 291 5.93 0.47 17.82
CA THR A 291 4.86 -0.52 18.01
C THR A 291 3.63 -0.29 17.13
N LYS A 292 3.50 0.89 16.50
CA LYS A 292 2.30 1.25 15.73
C LYS A 292 1.89 0.22 14.68
N PRO A 293 2.81 -0.43 13.93
CA PRO A 293 2.41 -1.46 12.99
C PRO A 293 1.73 -2.65 13.68
N ILE A 294 2.30 -3.22 14.75
CA ILE A 294 1.68 -4.38 15.41
C ILE A 294 0.34 -4.00 16.06
N GLU A 295 0.27 -2.82 16.68
CA GLU A 295 -0.97 -2.28 17.26
C GLU A 295 -2.07 -2.17 16.21
N TYR A 296 -1.76 -1.68 15.00
CA TYR A 296 -2.71 -1.64 13.89
C TYR A 296 -3.23 -3.04 13.53
N PHE A 297 -2.34 -4.03 13.40
CA PHE A 297 -2.77 -5.39 13.01
C PHE A 297 -3.63 -6.02 14.11
N LEU A 298 -3.31 -5.80 15.38
CA LEU A 298 -4.11 -6.29 16.51
C LEU A 298 -5.47 -5.59 16.58
N ALA A 299 -5.51 -4.26 16.51
CA ALA A 299 -6.76 -3.50 16.50
C ALA A 299 -7.65 -3.89 15.31
N LYS A 300 -7.05 -4.11 14.13
CA LYS A 300 -7.80 -4.53 12.94
C LYS A 300 -8.32 -5.96 13.07
N LEU A 301 -7.57 -6.88 13.66
CA LEU A 301 -8.05 -8.23 13.96
C LEU A 301 -9.22 -8.19 14.96
N GLN A 302 -9.13 -7.34 15.99
CA GLN A 302 -10.19 -7.13 16.96
C GLN A 302 -11.46 -6.57 16.29
N GLU A 303 -11.32 -5.56 15.43
CA GLU A 303 -12.44 -5.01 14.64
C GLU A 303 -13.09 -6.10 13.77
N LEU A 304 -12.29 -6.87 13.03
CA LEU A 304 -12.80 -7.97 12.19
C LEU A 304 -13.52 -9.05 13.02
N SER A 305 -13.02 -9.32 14.23
CA SER A 305 -13.61 -10.29 15.16
C SER A 305 -14.93 -9.78 15.75
N TYR A 306 -15.01 -8.50 16.09
CA TYR A 306 -16.22 -7.88 16.60
C TYR A 306 -17.34 -7.82 15.54
N LEU A 307 -16.97 -7.57 14.29
CA LEU A 307 -17.90 -7.56 13.15
C LEU A 307 -18.33 -8.97 12.70
N SER A 308 -17.75 -10.02 13.27
CA SER A 308 -18.12 -11.40 12.98
C SER A 308 -19.36 -11.81 13.77
N ASN A 309 -20.29 -12.47 13.10
CA ASN A 309 -21.45 -13.09 13.76
C ASN A 309 -21.08 -14.41 14.49
N ASN A 310 -19.81 -14.83 14.44
CA ASN A 310 -19.36 -16.09 15.02
C ASN A 310 -18.72 -15.88 16.39
N SER A 311 -19.46 -16.22 17.46
CA SER A 311 -19.02 -16.07 18.85
C SER A 311 -17.76 -16.87 19.17
N LYS A 312 -17.60 -18.06 18.59
CA LYS A 312 -16.41 -18.91 18.79
C LYS A 312 -15.15 -18.22 18.24
N ALA A 313 -15.22 -17.72 17.01
CA ALA A 313 -14.10 -17.01 16.39
C ALA A 313 -13.74 -15.73 17.15
N LYS A 314 -14.76 -14.98 17.60
CA LYS A 314 -14.59 -13.77 18.40
C LYS A 314 -13.85 -14.08 19.72
N ASN A 315 -14.36 -15.01 20.51
CA ASN A 315 -13.77 -15.41 21.78
C ASN A 315 -12.34 -15.94 21.60
N PHE A 316 -12.07 -16.67 20.51
CA PHE A 316 -10.73 -17.16 20.19
C PHE A 316 -9.73 -16.01 20.00
N PHE A 317 -10.07 -15.01 19.18
CA PHE A 317 -9.16 -13.91 18.91
C PHE A 317 -9.02 -12.93 20.09
N GLU A 318 -10.08 -12.72 20.87
CA GLU A 318 -9.98 -11.94 22.12
C GLU A 318 -9.01 -12.60 23.12
N LYS A 319 -9.05 -13.93 23.26
CA LYS A 319 -8.07 -14.67 24.06
C LYS A 319 -6.65 -14.58 23.49
N LEU A 320 -6.50 -14.73 22.18
CA LEU A 320 -5.19 -14.64 21.51
C LEU A 320 -4.52 -13.27 21.71
N ILE A 321 -5.31 -12.18 21.64
CA ILE A 321 -4.83 -10.82 21.84
C ILE A 321 -4.47 -10.57 23.32
N SER A 322 -5.34 -10.97 24.25
CA SER A 322 -5.14 -10.73 25.69
C SER A 322 -3.92 -11.45 26.27
N LEU A 323 -3.67 -12.70 25.88
CA LEU A 323 -2.47 -13.47 26.31
C LEU A 323 -1.14 -12.75 25.98
N LYS A 324 -1.14 -11.91 24.94
CA LYS A 324 0.05 -11.20 24.48
C LYS A 324 0.25 -9.84 25.15
N ASN A 325 -0.82 -9.19 25.60
CA ASN A 325 -0.73 -7.95 26.37
C ASN A 325 -0.22 -8.18 27.80
N SER A 326 -0.42 -9.37 28.36
CA SER A 326 0.09 -9.78 29.67
C SER A 326 1.53 -10.34 29.66
N SER A 327 2.19 -10.36 28.49
CA SER A 327 3.56 -10.86 28.30
C SER A 327 4.59 -9.76 28.00
N ASN A 328 4.16 -8.49 27.99
CA ASN A 328 5.00 -7.31 27.93
C ASN A 328 5.15 -6.73 29.34
#